data_AF-A0A2G6TBY9-F1
#
_entry.id   AF-A0A2G6TBY9-F1
#
_cell.length_a   1.000
_cell.length_b   1.000
_cell.length_c   1.000
_cell.angle_alpha   90.00
_cell.angle_beta   90.00
_cell.angle_gamma   90.00
#
_symmetry.space_group_name_H-M   'P 1'
#
loop_
_entity.id
_entity.type
_entity.pdbx_description
1 polymer ?
#
loop_
_entity_poly.entity_id
_entity_poly.type
_entity_poly.pdbx_seq_one_letter_code
_entity_poly.pdbx_strand_id
1 'polypeptide(L)'
;MKRTSLFGAALIALLMFSCQKENSQENNSAVSKAEQENWQTAKLDAKFADSQKQVTAYLFPTDAMSKLVETPNVEYVQFVLGYSDNTLQIKVIGVDKTGKEFASVDSKILKDASGTDKFSVLRTSTNKTSKGTALLNDHLISPDIALDGINAWQKKLNTVSDLDEVLSYEGSRFKYYSLEVAIIVDMLKNKNTANIGLFLVLNPIGKVTTILIGLDKNNAIKNGISSTGKTADSQDVYDATRPCPPNGDPTAP
;
A
#
# COMPACT_ATOMS: atom_id res chain seq x y z
N MET A 1 43.67 -54.14 -52.68
CA MET A 1 44.27 -52.94 -52.08
C MET A 1 43.39 -52.49 -50.90
N LYS A 2 43.96 -52.43 -49.68
CA LYS A 2 43.54 -51.69 -48.45
C LYS A 2 42.09 -51.90 -47.92
N ARG A 3 41.93 -52.64 -46.79
CA ARG A 3 41.88 -52.17 -45.37
C ARG A 3 40.50 -51.64 -44.94
N THR A 4 39.70 -52.45 -44.22
CA THR A 4 39.45 -52.42 -42.75
C THR A 4 38.59 -51.21 -42.30
N SER A 5 37.37 -51.41 -41.80
CA SER A 5 37.02 -51.66 -40.36
C SER A 5 36.68 -50.33 -39.66
N LEU A 6 35.40 -50.05 -39.37
CA LEU A 6 34.64 -50.31 -38.13
C LEU A 6 34.62 -49.12 -37.15
N PHE A 7 33.41 -48.88 -36.61
CA PHE A 7 33.03 -48.09 -35.42
C PHE A 7 33.40 -46.59 -35.47
N GLY A 8 32.52 -45.63 -35.16
CA GLY A 8 31.39 -45.61 -34.23
C GLY A 8 31.60 -44.39 -33.33
N ALA A 9 30.63 -43.47 -33.26
CA ALA A 9 30.32 -42.60 -32.11
C ALA A 9 29.36 -41.48 -32.55
N ALA A 10 28.27 -41.37 -31.80
CA ALA A 10 27.32 -40.27 -31.86
C ALA A 10 27.98 -38.95 -31.43
N LEU A 11 27.63 -37.85 -32.11
CA LEU A 11 27.83 -36.51 -31.58
C LEU A 11 26.48 -35.77 -31.57
N ILE A 12 25.93 -35.67 -30.37
CA ILE A 12 24.85 -34.76 -30.01
C ILE A 12 25.48 -33.37 -29.93
N ALA A 13 25.10 -32.46 -30.83
CA ALA A 13 25.41 -31.04 -30.70
C ALA A 13 24.14 -30.30 -30.31
N LEU A 14 24.16 -29.82 -29.07
CA LEU A 14 23.12 -29.01 -28.42
C LEU A 14 22.75 -27.80 -29.28
N LEU A 15 21.47 -27.71 -29.65
CA LEU A 15 20.83 -26.44 -29.97
C LEU A 15 20.66 -25.67 -28.66
N MET A 16 21.67 -24.86 -28.33
CA MET A 16 21.64 -23.93 -27.22
C MET A 16 20.53 -22.91 -27.45
N PHE A 17 19.56 -22.94 -26.54
CA PHE A 17 18.54 -21.94 -26.30
C PHE A 17 19.16 -20.53 -26.26
N SER A 18 18.82 -19.70 -27.24
CA SER A 18 18.82 -18.25 -27.02
C SER A 18 17.49 -17.88 -26.36
N CYS A 19 17.37 -18.18 -25.06
CA CYS A 19 16.48 -17.41 -24.21
C CYS A 19 17.09 -16.01 -24.13
N GLN A 20 16.60 -15.09 -24.98
CA GLN A 20 16.75 -13.67 -24.71
C GLN A 20 16.18 -13.42 -23.31
N LYS A 21 17.09 -13.13 -22.38
CA LYS A 21 16.76 -12.55 -21.10
C LYS A 21 16.29 -11.12 -21.37
N GLU A 22 15.00 -10.97 -21.65
CA GLU A 22 14.33 -9.68 -21.48
C GLU A 22 14.39 -9.34 -19.99
N ASN A 23 15.23 -8.36 -19.67
CA ASN A 23 15.22 -7.66 -18.41
C ASN A 23 13.99 -6.72 -18.44
N SER A 24 12.79 -7.26 -18.30
CA SER A 24 11.64 -6.48 -17.87
C SER A 24 11.64 -6.50 -16.35
N GLN A 25 11.85 -5.32 -15.78
CA GLN A 25 11.57 -5.04 -14.39
C GLN A 25 10.04 -5.09 -14.21
N GLU A 26 9.48 -6.30 -14.17
CA GLU A 26 8.07 -6.53 -13.85
C GLU A 26 7.87 -6.30 -12.35
N ASN A 27 7.35 -5.10 -12.03
CA ASN A 27 6.73 -4.85 -10.73
C ASN A 27 5.45 -5.70 -10.65
N ASN A 28 5.56 -6.92 -10.13
CA ASN A 28 4.42 -7.73 -9.74
C ASN A 28 3.93 -7.24 -8.39
N SER A 29 2.77 -6.60 -8.34
CA SER A 29 2.16 -6.14 -7.09
C SER A 29 0.74 -6.64 -6.89
N ALA A 30 0.44 -7.82 -7.43
CA ALA A 30 -0.73 -8.59 -7.03
C ALA A 30 -0.40 -9.35 -5.75
N VAL A 31 -0.96 -8.93 -4.61
CA VAL A 31 -0.85 -9.70 -3.36
C VAL A 31 -1.59 -11.04 -3.54
N SER A 32 -0.80 -12.05 -3.86
CA SER A 32 -1.20 -13.45 -3.99
C SER A 32 -1.55 -14.06 -2.63
N LYS A 33 -2.25 -15.21 -2.65
CA LYS A 33 -2.49 -15.98 -1.41
C LYS A 33 -1.17 -16.33 -0.70
N ALA A 34 -0.15 -16.71 -1.46
CA ALA A 34 1.18 -17.01 -0.93
C ALA A 34 1.80 -15.80 -0.20
N GLU A 35 1.66 -14.59 -0.74
CA GLU A 35 2.19 -13.39 -0.07
C GLU A 35 1.42 -13.04 1.21
N GLN A 36 0.11 -13.29 1.26
CA GLN A 36 -0.67 -13.13 2.50
C GLN A 36 -0.25 -14.14 3.57
N GLU A 37 -0.04 -15.39 3.20
CA GLU A 37 0.47 -16.43 4.10
C GLU A 37 1.90 -16.12 4.58
N ASN A 38 2.76 -15.66 3.66
CA ASN A 38 4.10 -15.19 3.99
C ASN A 38 4.05 -14.04 4.99
N TRP A 39 3.10 -13.11 4.84
CA TRP A 39 2.96 -12.00 5.78
C TRP A 39 2.64 -12.46 7.20
N GLN A 40 1.83 -13.50 7.37
CA GLN A 40 1.51 -14.03 8.70
C GLN A 40 2.70 -14.71 9.39
N THR A 41 3.70 -15.16 8.64
CA THR A 41 4.82 -15.98 9.14
C THR A 41 6.20 -15.35 8.95
N ALA A 42 6.29 -14.24 8.23
CA ALA A 42 7.54 -13.53 7.92
C ALA A 42 8.32 -13.17 9.19
N LYS A 43 9.64 -13.00 9.09
CA LYS A 43 10.42 -12.43 10.18
C LYS A 43 10.52 -10.93 9.98
N LEU A 44 9.99 -10.15 10.92
CA LEU A 44 10.09 -8.69 10.89
C LEU A 44 11.43 -8.26 11.51
N ASP A 45 12.51 -8.61 10.82
CA ASP A 45 13.89 -8.37 11.24
C ASP A 45 14.49 -7.10 10.61
N ALA A 46 15.80 -6.92 10.74
CA ALA A 46 16.51 -5.77 10.19
C ALA A 46 16.35 -5.63 8.67
N LYS A 47 16.23 -6.73 7.92
CA LYS A 47 16.04 -6.67 6.46
C LYS A 47 14.67 -6.12 6.12
N PHE A 48 13.64 -6.55 6.86
CA PHE A 48 12.31 -5.98 6.74
C PHE A 48 12.34 -4.49 7.05
N ALA A 49 12.92 -4.11 8.19
CA ALA A 49 12.98 -2.72 8.62
C ALA A 49 13.72 -1.84 7.61
N ASP A 50 14.86 -2.30 7.08
CA ASP A 50 15.66 -1.55 6.12
C ASP A 50 14.98 -1.41 4.76
N SER A 51 14.25 -2.44 4.29
CA SER A 51 13.43 -2.29 3.09
C SER A 51 12.28 -1.32 3.33
N GLN A 52 11.59 -1.45 4.47
CA GLN A 52 10.41 -0.65 4.78
C GLN A 52 10.73 0.84 5.00
N LYS A 53 11.94 1.19 5.48
CA LYS A 53 12.42 2.59 5.55
C LYS A 53 12.47 3.25 4.18
N GLN A 54 12.70 2.49 3.12
CA GLN A 54 12.73 3.02 1.75
C GLN A 54 11.33 3.23 1.17
N VAL A 55 10.30 2.61 1.76
CA VAL A 55 8.92 2.73 1.29
C VAL A 55 8.32 4.03 1.82
N THR A 56 8.00 4.93 0.91
CA THR A 56 7.28 6.17 1.22
C THR A 56 5.77 5.92 1.29
N ALA A 57 5.22 5.26 0.27
CA ALA A 57 3.78 5.04 0.12
C ALA A 57 3.48 3.84 -0.79
N TYR A 58 2.25 3.35 -0.71
CA TYR A 58 1.65 2.41 -1.67
C TYR A 58 0.66 3.18 -2.54
N LEU A 59 0.90 3.20 -3.85
CA LEU A 59 0.18 4.05 -4.80
C LEU A 59 -0.94 3.27 -5.47
N PHE A 60 -2.13 3.84 -5.44
CA PHE A 60 -3.30 3.34 -6.16
C PHE A 60 -3.74 4.38 -7.20
N PRO A 61 -3.63 4.08 -8.50
CA PRO A 61 -4.10 4.97 -9.55
C PRO A 61 -5.59 5.29 -9.40
N THR A 62 -5.95 6.57 -9.54
CA THR A 62 -7.34 7.03 -9.35
C THR A 62 -8.31 6.43 -10.36
N ASP A 63 -7.88 6.15 -11.59
CA ASP A 63 -8.70 5.49 -12.61
C ASP A 63 -9.02 4.03 -12.24
N ALA A 64 -8.05 3.30 -11.69
CA ALA A 64 -8.25 1.95 -11.17
C ALA A 64 -9.16 1.96 -9.93
N MET A 65 -8.93 2.88 -9.00
CA MET A 65 -9.78 3.04 -7.82
C MET A 65 -11.21 3.46 -8.17
N SER A 66 -11.42 4.30 -9.21
CA SER A 66 -12.76 4.66 -9.70
C SER A 66 -13.52 3.42 -10.16
N LYS A 67 -12.90 2.57 -10.99
CA LYS A 67 -13.50 1.31 -11.46
C LYS A 67 -13.84 0.37 -10.30
N LEU A 68 -12.95 0.30 -9.31
CA LEU A 68 -13.16 -0.51 -8.12
C LEU A 68 -14.43 -0.06 -7.36
N VAL A 69 -14.57 1.23 -7.06
CA VAL A 69 -15.70 1.74 -6.27
C VAL A 69 -17.01 1.83 -7.05
N GLU A 70 -16.93 1.88 -8.38
CA GLU A 70 -18.09 1.81 -9.28
C GLU A 70 -18.61 0.37 -9.47
N THR A 71 -17.85 -0.64 -9.03
CA THR A 71 -18.25 -2.05 -9.13
C THR A 71 -19.49 -2.30 -8.27
N PRO A 72 -20.59 -2.86 -8.82
CA PRO A 72 -21.82 -3.09 -8.07
C PRO A 72 -21.59 -3.94 -6.82
N ASN A 73 -22.28 -3.57 -5.74
CA ASN A 73 -22.24 -4.23 -4.42
C ASN A 73 -20.95 -4.04 -3.60
N VAL A 74 -19.97 -3.27 -4.09
CA VAL A 74 -18.84 -2.86 -3.26
C VAL A 74 -19.31 -1.83 -2.24
N GLU A 75 -19.13 -2.15 -0.96
CA GLU A 75 -19.50 -1.28 0.17
C GLU A 75 -18.29 -0.84 0.98
N TYR A 76 -17.25 -1.68 1.03
CA TYR A 76 -15.98 -1.40 1.68
C TYR A 76 -14.82 -1.67 0.73
N VAL A 77 -13.71 -1.00 1.00
CA VAL A 77 -12.40 -1.35 0.46
C VAL A 77 -11.55 -1.95 1.58
N GLN A 78 -10.80 -3.00 1.27
CA GLN A 78 -9.85 -3.61 2.19
C GLN A 78 -8.43 -3.52 1.61
N PHE A 79 -7.51 -2.97 2.39
CA PHE A 79 -6.09 -2.91 2.09
C PHE A 79 -5.43 -4.18 2.62
N VAL A 80 -5.34 -5.22 1.79
CA VAL A 80 -4.86 -6.55 2.16
C VAL A 80 -3.34 -6.58 2.19
N LEU A 81 -2.80 -7.08 3.31
CA LEU A 81 -1.37 -7.14 3.58
C LEU A 81 -0.76 -8.44 3.08
N GLY A 82 0.37 -8.31 2.39
CA GLY A 82 1.21 -9.41 1.93
C GLY A 82 2.69 -9.15 2.21
N TYR A 83 3.54 -10.14 1.97
CA TYR A 83 4.97 -10.01 2.18
C TYR A 83 5.76 -10.68 1.05
N SER A 84 6.63 -9.88 0.43
CA SER A 84 7.55 -10.33 -0.61
C SER A 84 8.81 -9.46 -0.59
N ASP A 85 9.96 -10.06 -0.90
CA ASP A 85 11.26 -9.38 -0.98
C ASP A 85 11.59 -8.50 0.24
N ASN A 86 11.34 -9.05 1.44
CA ASN A 86 11.50 -8.35 2.72
C ASN A 86 10.70 -7.04 2.84
N THR A 87 9.65 -6.87 2.05
CA THR A 87 8.85 -5.66 2.01
C THR A 87 7.40 -6.04 2.19
N LEU A 88 6.68 -5.21 2.94
CA LEU A 88 5.23 -5.33 2.98
C LEU A 88 4.68 -5.01 1.57
N GLN A 89 3.73 -5.83 1.13
CA GLN A 89 2.98 -5.67 -0.10
C GLN A 89 1.55 -5.30 0.28
N ILE A 90 0.89 -4.48 -0.53
CA ILE A 90 -0.51 -4.10 -0.29
C ILE A 90 -1.28 -4.18 -1.61
N LYS A 91 -2.46 -4.77 -1.57
CA LYS A 91 -3.48 -4.63 -2.62
C LYS A 91 -4.75 -4.06 -2.01
N VAL A 92 -5.58 -3.45 -2.83
CA VAL A 92 -6.95 -3.09 -2.45
C VAL A 92 -7.91 -4.11 -3.03
N ILE A 93 -8.88 -4.56 -2.24
CA ILE A 93 -10.04 -5.31 -2.73
C ILE A 93 -11.33 -4.57 -2.37
N GLY A 94 -12.32 -4.63 -3.24
CA GLY A 94 -13.68 -4.12 -3.00
C GLY A 94 -14.56 -5.26 -2.52
N VAL A 95 -15.21 -5.09 -1.38
CA VAL A 95 -16.02 -6.12 -0.73
C VAL A 95 -17.41 -5.61 -0.34
N ASP A 96 -18.37 -6.51 -0.18
CA ASP A 96 -19.65 -6.21 0.48
C ASP A 96 -19.55 -6.33 2.02
N LYS A 97 -20.66 -6.13 2.73
CA LYS A 97 -20.76 -6.30 4.20
C LYS A 97 -20.38 -7.68 4.71
N THR A 98 -20.44 -8.71 3.87
CA THR A 98 -20.09 -10.09 4.25
C THR A 98 -18.63 -10.43 4.00
N GLY A 99 -17.87 -9.50 3.38
CA GLY A 99 -16.47 -9.72 3.01
C GLY A 99 -16.29 -10.41 1.67
N LYS A 100 -17.35 -10.55 0.85
CA LYS A 100 -17.23 -11.13 -0.48
C LYS A 100 -16.48 -10.16 -1.41
N GLU A 101 -15.40 -10.61 -2.02
CA GLU A 101 -14.60 -9.84 -2.99
C GLU A 101 -15.31 -9.73 -4.36
N PHE A 102 -15.28 -8.52 -4.94
CA PHE A 102 -15.83 -8.24 -6.28
C PHE A 102 -14.77 -7.78 -7.29
N ALA A 103 -13.77 -7.03 -6.84
CA ALA A 103 -12.71 -6.49 -7.68
C ALA A 103 -11.48 -6.14 -6.83
N SER A 104 -10.33 -5.98 -7.48
CA SER A 104 -9.07 -5.67 -6.82
C SER A 104 -8.20 -4.71 -7.64
N VAL A 105 -7.32 -3.99 -6.93
CA VAL A 105 -6.34 -3.05 -7.48
C VAL A 105 -5.01 -3.26 -6.78
N ASP A 106 -3.98 -3.49 -7.58
CA ASP A 106 -2.61 -3.69 -7.12
C ASP A 106 -1.95 -2.35 -6.80
N SER A 107 -1.13 -2.31 -5.75
CA SER A 107 -0.41 -1.08 -5.39
C SER A 107 0.96 -0.99 -6.06
N LYS A 108 1.35 0.19 -6.52
CA LYS A 108 2.74 0.44 -6.87
C LYS A 108 3.49 0.98 -5.65
N ILE A 109 4.56 0.32 -5.22
CA ILE A 109 5.40 0.81 -4.13
C ILE A 109 6.18 2.05 -4.60
N LEU A 110 5.96 3.18 -3.92
CA LEU A 110 6.80 4.37 -4.05
C LEU A 110 7.97 4.25 -3.10
N LYS A 111 9.17 4.03 -3.64
CA LYS A 111 10.41 4.07 -2.88
C LYS A 111 11.08 5.42 -3.03
N ASP A 112 11.44 6.03 -1.91
CA ASP A 112 12.39 7.14 -1.89
C ASP A 112 13.17 7.12 -0.57
N ALA A 113 14.49 7.12 -0.69
CA ALA A 113 15.42 7.15 0.45
C ALA A 113 15.60 8.57 1.02
N SER A 114 15.16 9.63 0.32
CA SER A 114 15.28 11.00 0.79
C SER A 114 14.21 11.31 1.85
N GLY A 115 14.63 11.39 3.11
CA GLY A 115 13.77 11.62 4.27
C GLY A 115 12.97 12.93 4.26
N THR A 116 11.97 12.98 5.14
CA THR A 116 11.19 14.09 5.74
C THR A 116 10.72 15.29 4.89
N ASP A 117 11.48 15.78 3.91
CA ASP A 117 11.16 17.01 3.17
C ASP A 117 9.93 16.85 2.28
N LYS A 118 9.60 15.62 1.86
CA LYS A 118 8.38 15.34 1.09
C LYS A 118 7.08 15.54 1.86
N PHE A 119 7.15 15.48 3.19
CA PHE A 119 6.00 15.71 4.06
C PHE A 119 5.98 17.12 4.64
N SER A 120 6.91 17.99 4.23
CA SER A 120 6.95 19.40 4.66
C SER A 120 5.63 20.12 4.38
N VAL A 121 4.97 19.76 3.28
CA VAL A 121 3.63 20.24 2.90
C VAL A 121 2.60 20.00 4.00
N LEU A 122 2.65 18.86 4.70
CA LEU A 122 1.72 18.55 5.80
C LEU A 122 1.91 19.49 6.99
N ARG A 123 3.14 19.98 7.25
CA ARG A 123 3.42 20.96 8.32
C ARG A 123 2.72 22.30 8.10
N THR A 124 2.58 22.69 6.85
CA THR A 124 2.03 24.00 6.45
C THR A 124 0.59 23.89 5.94
N SER A 125 0.02 22.69 5.92
CA SER A 125 -1.35 22.47 5.46
C SER A 125 -2.35 22.93 6.49
N THR A 126 -3.42 23.58 6.03
CA THR A 126 -4.52 24.00 6.90
C THR A 126 -5.37 22.79 7.27
N ASN A 127 -5.66 22.64 8.56
CA ASN A 127 -6.61 21.63 9.04
C ASN A 127 -8.02 21.95 8.52
N LYS A 128 -8.61 21.05 7.72
CA LYS A 128 -10.07 21.01 7.65
C LYS A 128 -10.56 20.33 8.92
N THR A 129 -11.54 20.93 9.56
CA THR A 129 -12.18 20.40 10.78
C THR A 129 -13.55 19.80 10.49
N SER A 130 -14.04 19.90 9.25
CA SER A 130 -15.32 19.33 8.85
C SER A 130 -15.45 19.06 7.34
N LYS A 131 -16.34 18.12 7.05
CA LYS A 131 -16.78 17.57 5.78
C LYS A 131 -18.31 17.50 5.76
N GLY A 132 -18.85 17.27 4.57
CA GLY A 132 -20.29 17.27 4.33
C GLY A 132 -21.07 16.13 5.00
N THR A 133 -20.41 15.13 5.59
CA THR A 133 -21.06 13.99 6.26
C THR A 133 -20.32 13.61 7.55
N ALA A 134 -21.04 13.00 8.50
CA ALA A 134 -20.45 12.47 9.73
C ALA A 134 -19.37 11.40 9.43
N LEU A 135 -19.66 10.48 8.52
CA LEU A 135 -18.70 9.46 8.08
C LEU A 135 -17.37 10.07 7.59
N LEU A 136 -17.42 11.12 6.77
CA LEU A 136 -16.21 11.78 6.29
C LEU A 136 -15.48 12.54 7.40
N ASN A 137 -16.21 13.06 8.39
CA ASN A 137 -15.60 13.71 9.56
C ASN A 137 -14.88 12.69 10.45
N ASP A 138 -15.47 11.52 10.66
CA ASP A 138 -14.92 10.49 11.53
C ASP A 138 -13.58 9.94 11.03
N HIS A 139 -13.37 9.96 9.71
CA HIS A 139 -12.11 9.56 9.08
C HIS A 139 -11.15 10.72 8.81
N LEU A 140 -11.58 11.98 8.96
CA LEU A 140 -10.72 13.12 8.66
C LEU A 140 -9.71 13.30 9.80
N ILE A 141 -8.43 13.22 9.46
CA ILE A 141 -7.35 13.51 10.41
C ILE A 141 -6.63 14.79 10.02
N SER A 142 -6.08 15.47 11.03
CA SER A 142 -5.31 16.68 10.79
C SER A 142 -3.93 16.33 10.20
N PRO A 143 -3.44 17.12 9.21
CA PRO A 143 -2.11 16.95 8.62
C PRO A 143 -0.94 16.82 9.61
N ASP A 144 -0.99 17.48 10.77
CA ASP A 144 0.02 17.37 11.82
C ASP A 144 0.02 15.99 12.48
N ILE A 145 -1.15 15.44 12.83
CA ILE A 145 -1.30 14.07 13.35
C ILE A 145 -0.78 13.05 12.33
N ALA A 146 -1.14 13.24 11.07
CA ALA A 146 -0.65 12.39 9.97
C ALA A 146 0.87 12.40 9.88
N LEU A 147 1.48 13.59 9.90
CA LEU A 147 2.93 13.76 9.87
C LEU A 147 3.62 13.12 11.08
N ASP A 148 3.08 13.33 12.28
CA ASP A 148 3.64 12.77 13.51
C ASP A 148 3.60 11.24 13.47
N GLY A 149 2.50 10.66 12.99
CA GLY A 149 2.37 9.21 12.82
C GLY A 149 3.35 8.64 11.79
N ILE A 150 3.57 9.32 10.66
CA ILE A 150 4.59 8.93 9.66
C ILE A 150 5.99 8.96 10.30
N ASN A 151 6.34 10.03 11.00
CA ASN A 151 7.65 10.18 11.64
C ASN A 151 7.86 9.13 12.75
N ALA A 152 6.82 8.84 13.53
CA ALA A 152 6.85 7.81 14.57
C ALA A 152 7.07 6.42 13.98
N TRP A 153 6.42 6.10 12.85
CA TRP A 153 6.65 4.85 12.14
C TRP A 153 8.09 4.72 11.62
N GLN A 154 8.60 5.76 10.96
CA GLN A 154 10.00 5.78 10.49
C GLN A 154 11.00 5.64 11.64
N LYS A 155 10.73 6.28 12.79
CA LYS A 155 11.53 6.11 14.00
C LYS A 155 11.47 4.67 14.54
N LYS A 156 10.29 4.04 14.55
CA LYS A 156 10.12 2.64 14.99
C LYS A 156 10.92 1.67 14.13
N LEU A 157 10.97 1.89 12.81
CA LEU A 157 11.80 1.10 11.89
C LEU A 157 13.31 1.21 12.19
N ASN A 158 13.77 2.29 12.84
CA ASN A 158 15.19 2.44 13.20
C ASN A 158 15.59 1.63 14.44
N THR A 159 14.65 1.23 15.31
CA THR A 159 14.98 0.47 16.52
C THR A 159 14.94 -1.04 16.31
N VAL A 160 14.21 -1.52 15.29
CA VAL A 160 14.08 -2.94 14.91
C VAL A 160 13.71 -3.83 16.12
N SER A 161 12.94 -3.28 17.05
CA SER A 161 12.40 -4.00 18.21
C SER A 161 10.87 -4.01 18.13
N ASP A 162 10.23 -5.08 18.58
CA ASP A 162 8.78 -5.16 18.76
C ASP A 162 7.97 -4.80 17.50
N LEU A 163 8.51 -5.07 16.31
CA LEU A 163 7.82 -4.83 15.04
C LEU A 163 6.56 -5.70 14.93
N ASP A 164 6.65 -6.94 15.40
CA ASP A 164 5.50 -7.83 15.56
C ASP A 164 4.41 -7.23 16.44
N GLU A 165 4.79 -6.65 17.58
CA GLU A 165 3.83 -6.06 18.50
C GLU A 165 3.07 -4.91 17.84
N VAL A 166 3.76 -3.99 17.17
CA VAL A 166 3.10 -2.80 16.59
C VAL A 166 2.25 -3.14 15.36
N LEU A 167 2.54 -4.24 14.66
CA LEU A 167 1.81 -4.73 13.48
C LEU A 167 0.80 -5.84 13.81
N SER A 168 0.51 -6.06 15.10
CA SER A 168 -0.39 -7.11 15.56
C SER A 168 -1.38 -6.63 16.61
N TYR A 169 -2.49 -7.36 16.72
CA TYR A 169 -3.42 -7.30 17.83
C TYR A 169 -3.45 -8.66 18.52
N GLU A 170 -3.21 -8.68 19.82
CA GLU A 170 -3.16 -9.91 20.64
C GLU A 170 -2.27 -11.02 20.03
N GLY A 171 -1.09 -10.62 19.52
CA GLY A 171 -0.11 -11.53 18.90
C GLY A 171 -0.45 -11.97 17.47
N SER A 172 -1.61 -11.59 16.93
CA SER A 172 -2.00 -11.86 15.55
C SER A 172 -1.74 -10.64 14.66
N ARG A 173 -0.93 -10.82 13.61
CA ARG A 173 -0.64 -9.75 12.65
C ARG A 173 -1.91 -9.25 11.96
N PHE A 174 -1.96 -7.96 11.69
CA PHE A 174 -3.02 -7.37 10.90
C PHE A 174 -3.05 -7.99 9.51
N LYS A 175 -4.21 -8.46 9.05
CA LYS A 175 -4.38 -9.07 7.72
C LYS A 175 -4.75 -8.03 6.67
N TYR A 176 -5.58 -7.08 7.08
CA TYR A 176 -6.02 -5.98 6.24
C TYR A 176 -6.50 -4.81 7.10
N TYR A 177 -6.63 -3.65 6.45
CA TYR A 177 -7.34 -2.48 6.97
C TYR A 177 -8.60 -2.25 6.15
N SER A 178 -9.74 -2.00 6.79
CA SER A 178 -11.03 -1.79 6.11
C SER A 178 -11.47 -0.33 6.16
N LEU A 179 -12.12 0.12 5.09
CA LEU A 179 -12.62 1.49 4.94
C LEU A 179 -13.91 1.52 4.10
N GLU A 180 -14.86 2.37 4.46
CA GLU A 180 -16.06 2.61 3.66
C GLU A 180 -15.73 3.17 2.28
N VAL A 181 -16.41 2.64 1.26
CA VAL A 181 -16.22 3.07 -0.14
C VAL A 181 -16.44 4.58 -0.33
N ALA A 182 -17.31 5.19 0.49
CA ALA A 182 -17.62 6.62 0.45
C ALA A 182 -16.40 7.53 0.68
N ILE A 183 -15.39 7.07 1.43
CA ILE A 183 -14.16 7.82 1.66
C ILE A 183 -13.34 7.90 0.36
N ILE A 184 -13.18 6.77 -0.32
CA ILE A 184 -12.50 6.70 -1.63
C ILE A 184 -13.25 7.55 -2.66
N VAL A 185 -14.57 7.46 -2.70
CA VAL A 185 -15.41 8.31 -3.58
C VAL A 185 -15.19 9.80 -3.32
N ASP A 186 -15.01 10.24 -2.07
CA ASP A 186 -14.69 11.64 -1.79
C ASP A 186 -13.30 12.04 -2.30
N MET A 187 -12.29 11.18 -2.11
CA MET A 187 -10.93 11.43 -2.62
C MET A 187 -10.89 11.56 -4.16
N LEU A 188 -11.72 10.77 -4.86
CA LEU A 188 -11.82 10.77 -6.32
C LEU A 188 -12.47 12.04 -6.90
N LYS A 189 -13.16 12.86 -6.09
CA LYS A 189 -13.73 14.14 -6.57
C LYS A 189 -12.64 15.15 -6.95
N ASN A 190 -11.44 15.03 -6.38
CA ASN A 190 -10.34 15.91 -6.71
C ASN A 190 -9.67 15.48 -8.04
N LYS A 191 -9.99 16.20 -9.12
CA LYS A 191 -9.47 15.95 -10.47
C LYS A 191 -7.95 16.11 -10.60
N ASN A 192 -7.29 16.71 -9.61
CA ASN A 192 -5.85 16.91 -9.60
C ASN A 192 -5.08 15.77 -8.92
N THR A 193 -5.79 14.80 -8.32
CA THR A 193 -5.22 13.60 -7.74
C THR A 193 -5.02 12.56 -8.84
N ALA A 194 -3.77 12.18 -9.10
CA ALA A 194 -3.44 11.08 -10.00
C ALA A 194 -3.45 9.73 -9.27
N ASN A 195 -2.95 9.71 -8.04
CA ASN A 195 -2.86 8.51 -7.20
C ASN A 195 -3.43 8.78 -5.81
N ILE A 196 -4.10 7.78 -5.24
CA ILE A 196 -4.35 7.70 -3.80
C ILE A 196 -3.13 7.02 -3.19
N GLY A 197 -2.38 7.73 -2.35
CA GLY A 197 -1.26 7.16 -1.61
C GLY A 197 -1.70 6.65 -0.25
N LEU A 198 -1.41 5.39 0.05
CA LEU A 198 -1.53 4.81 1.38
C LEU A 198 -0.18 4.86 2.10
N PHE A 199 -0.19 5.41 3.30
CA PHE A 199 0.99 5.55 4.16
C PHE A 199 0.79 4.74 5.43
N LEU A 200 1.81 3.98 5.82
CA LEU A 200 1.85 3.36 7.14
C LEU A 200 2.26 4.40 8.18
N VAL A 201 1.51 4.46 9.28
CA VAL A 201 1.76 5.39 10.38
C VAL A 201 1.62 4.69 11.71
N LEU A 202 2.26 5.22 12.76
CA LEU A 202 2.03 4.77 14.12
C LEU A 202 0.96 5.65 14.76
N ASN A 203 -0.13 5.05 15.23
CA ASN A 203 -1.19 5.77 15.93
C ASN A 203 -0.78 6.10 17.39
N PRO A 204 -1.56 6.93 18.12
CA PRO A 204 -1.22 7.32 19.50
C PRO A 204 -1.10 6.17 20.50
N ILE A 205 -1.70 5.00 20.23
CA ILE A 205 -1.57 3.80 21.07
C ILE A 205 -0.39 2.91 20.67
N GLY A 206 0.46 3.36 19.74
CA GLY A 206 1.67 2.65 19.34
C GLY A 206 1.44 1.49 18.37
N LYS A 207 0.30 1.43 17.67
CA LYS A 207 -0.01 0.42 16.65
C LYS A 207 0.07 1.00 15.25
N VAL A 208 0.48 0.19 14.29
CA VAL A 208 0.51 0.59 12.89
C VAL A 208 -0.92 0.68 12.36
N THR A 209 -1.25 1.82 11.79
CA THR A 209 -2.46 2.05 10.99
C THR A 209 -2.07 2.64 9.64
N THR A 210 -3.06 2.92 8.81
CA THR A 210 -2.90 3.44 7.46
C THR A 210 -3.61 4.76 7.31
N ILE A 211 -3.01 5.71 6.59
CA ILE A 211 -3.68 6.94 6.18
C ILE A 211 -3.64 7.07 4.66
N LEU A 212 -4.62 7.78 4.10
CA LEU A 212 -4.77 8.01 2.68
C LEU A 212 -4.61 9.50 2.36
N ILE A 213 -3.78 9.80 1.37
CA ILE A 213 -3.52 11.16 0.88
C ILE A 213 -3.61 11.16 -0.65
N GLY A 214 -4.27 12.16 -1.22
CA GLY A 214 -4.27 12.37 -2.67
C GLY A 214 -2.94 12.93 -3.18
N LEU A 215 -2.31 12.22 -4.12
CA LEU A 215 -1.03 12.58 -4.73
C LEU A 215 -1.21 13.00 -6.18
N ASP A 216 -0.40 13.96 -6.63
CA ASP A 216 -0.41 14.40 -8.02
C ASP A 216 0.32 13.44 -8.97
N LYS A 217 0.40 13.81 -10.26
CA LYS A 217 1.08 13.01 -11.30
C LYS A 217 2.57 12.76 -11.04
N ASN A 218 3.19 13.56 -10.18
CA ASN A 218 4.59 13.41 -9.76
C ASN A 218 4.71 12.68 -8.41
N ASN A 219 3.61 12.14 -7.89
CA ASN A 219 3.48 11.54 -6.57
C ASN A 219 3.81 12.50 -5.40
N ALA A 220 3.59 13.79 -5.61
CA ALA A 220 3.75 14.80 -4.57
C ALA A 220 2.42 15.08 -3.85
N ILE A 221 2.51 15.33 -2.54
CA ILE A 221 1.44 15.93 -1.73
C ILE A 221 1.36 17.40 -2.17
N LYS A 222 0.21 17.87 -2.67
CA LYS A 222 0.10 19.26 -3.11
C LYS A 222 -0.08 20.20 -1.91
N ASN A 223 0.56 21.36 -1.97
CA ASN A 223 0.27 22.47 -1.06
C ASN A 223 -1.17 22.96 -1.29
N GLY A 224 -2.04 22.83 -0.29
CA GLY A 224 -3.42 23.34 -0.32
C GLY A 224 -3.54 24.87 -0.19
N ILE A 225 -2.51 25.64 -0.55
CA ILE A 225 -2.53 27.10 -0.40
C ILE A 225 -3.32 27.71 -1.57
N SER A 226 -4.64 27.80 -1.41
CA SER A 226 -5.41 28.85 -2.06
C SER A 226 -5.77 29.88 -1.00
N SER A 227 -4.93 30.91 -0.89
CA SER A 227 -5.18 32.07 -0.01
C SER A 227 -6.37 32.93 -0.50
N THR A 228 -7.01 32.60 -1.63
CA THR A 228 -7.98 33.49 -2.31
C THR A 228 -9.20 32.80 -2.93
N GLY A 229 -9.45 31.51 -2.74
CA GLY A 229 -10.54 30.80 -3.44
C GLY A 229 -11.57 30.15 -2.51
N LYS A 230 -12.86 30.47 -2.69
CA LYS A 230 -14.02 29.83 -2.03
C LYS A 230 -14.24 28.35 -2.44
N THR A 231 -13.22 27.66 -2.94
CA THR A 231 -13.31 26.29 -3.44
C THR A 231 -12.18 25.44 -2.87
N ALA A 232 -12.51 24.76 -1.77
CA ALA A 232 -12.25 23.36 -1.39
C ALA A 232 -11.00 22.58 -1.85
N ASP A 233 -9.91 23.19 -2.33
CA ASP A 233 -8.66 22.48 -2.67
C ASP A 233 -7.79 22.16 -1.43
N SER A 234 -8.40 21.74 -0.30
CA SER A 234 -7.59 21.17 0.77
C SER A 234 -7.22 19.73 0.40
N GLN A 235 -5.99 19.36 0.72
CA GLN A 235 -5.58 17.97 0.75
C GLN A 235 -6.10 17.37 2.05
N ASP A 236 -7.24 16.70 1.95
CA ASP A 236 -7.80 15.96 3.06
C ASP A 236 -7.00 14.68 3.27
N VAL A 237 -6.68 14.42 4.54
CA VAL A 237 -6.03 13.20 4.97
C VAL A 237 -7.08 12.34 5.64
N TYR A 238 -7.26 11.13 5.12
CA TYR A 238 -8.22 10.18 5.68
C TYR A 238 -7.51 9.07 6.42
N ASP A 239 -7.97 8.73 7.62
CA ASP A 239 -7.56 7.51 8.29
C ASP A 239 -8.25 6.30 7.67
N ALA A 240 -7.52 5.21 7.51
CA ALA A 240 -8.04 3.90 7.11
C ALA A 240 -8.13 2.95 8.32
N THR A 241 -8.54 3.48 9.48
CA THR A 241 -8.70 2.72 10.72
C THR A 241 -9.91 1.81 10.68
N ARG A 242 -9.67 0.56 10.31
CA ARG A 242 -10.15 -0.60 11.08
C ARG A 242 -9.25 -1.79 10.73
N PRO A 243 -8.19 -2.03 11.52
CA PRO A 243 -7.39 -3.23 11.33
C PRO A 243 -8.22 -4.46 11.64
N CYS A 244 -7.95 -5.54 10.91
CA CYS A 244 -8.42 -6.88 11.23
C CYS A 244 -7.22 -7.76 11.61
N PRO A 245 -7.17 -8.32 12.84
CA PRO A 245 -8.07 -8.08 13.98
C PRO A 245 -7.90 -6.67 14.61
N PRO A 246 -8.84 -6.20 15.46
CA PRO A 246 -10.03 -6.89 15.98
C PRO A 246 -11.32 -6.68 15.17
N ASN A 247 -11.31 -5.85 14.12
CA ASN A 247 -12.55 -5.36 13.51
C ASN A 247 -13.06 -6.19 12.32
N GLY A 248 -12.59 -7.43 12.18
CA GLY A 248 -12.99 -8.36 11.14
C GLY A 248 -12.79 -9.79 11.59
N ASP A 249 -13.48 -10.73 10.93
CA ASP A 249 -13.36 -12.14 11.28
C ASP A 249 -11.92 -12.62 10.99
N PRO A 250 -11.27 -13.34 11.92
CA PRO A 250 -9.94 -13.92 11.69
C PRO A 250 -9.92 -14.93 10.54
N THR A 251 -11.08 -15.30 10.01
CA THR A 251 -11.27 -16.15 8.84
C THR A 251 -11.99 -15.38 7.72
N ALA A 252 -11.32 -14.42 7.06
CA ALA A 252 -11.73 -14.07 5.70
C ALA A 252 -11.20 -15.17 4.75
N PRO A 253 -12.03 -15.73 3.85
CA PRO A 253 -11.74 -16.91 3.03
C PRO A 253 -10.71 -16.73 1.90
#